data_AF-A0A5M5E3T1-F1
#
_entry.id   AF-A0A5M5E3T1-F1
#
_cell.length_a   1.000
_cell.length_b   1.000
_cell.length_c   1.000
_cell.angle_alpha   90.00
_cell.angle_beta   90.00
_cell.angle_gamma   90.00
#
_symmetry.space_group_name_H-M   'P 1'
#
loop_
_entity.id
_entity.type
_entity.pdbx_description
1 polymer ?
#
loop_
_entity_poly.entity_id
_entity_poly.type
_entity_poly.pdbx_seq_one_letter_code
_entity_poly.pdbx_strand_id
1 'polypeptide(L)'
;MKKILFILFVAQFILAPYIIKGYGANLVEDNYEYSGVDQGRETVEKDILGNIIIRDDNGNRKTIEKDILGNIIIRDDKGNRKTIEKDILGNIIIRDDRGNRKTIEEDILGNTIIRDDKGNRKTIEKDILGNTIIRDDKDNRKTITKDIFGNTIIEDDKGNRTTIKKDIFGNEIIEYGNGHGKIIKKDIFGNTVIEEY
;
A
#
# COMPACT_ATOMS: atom_id res chain seq x y z
N MET A 1 -7.33 15.79 5.72
CA MET A 1 -7.44 14.35 6.09
C MET A 1 -7.53 13.41 4.87
N LYS A 2 -8.19 13.79 3.76
CA LYS A 2 -8.32 12.94 2.55
C LYS A 2 -7.03 12.75 1.72
N LYS A 3 -6.08 13.70 1.72
CA LYS A 3 -4.86 13.65 0.87
C LYS A 3 -3.80 12.63 1.33
N ILE A 4 -3.60 12.45 2.64
CA ILE A 4 -2.65 11.44 3.19
C ILE A 4 -3.16 10.02 2.95
N LEU A 5 -4.48 9.83 3.02
CA LEU A 5 -5.13 8.56 2.68
C LEU A 5 -4.93 8.23 1.20
N PHE A 6 -4.94 9.23 0.30
CA PHE A 6 -4.70 9.06 -1.12
C PHE A 6 -3.24 8.68 -1.44
N ILE A 7 -2.26 9.25 -0.74
CA ILE A 7 -0.83 8.88 -0.92
C ILE A 7 -0.54 7.48 -0.36
N LEU A 8 -1.16 7.08 0.76
CA LEU A 8 -1.13 5.70 1.25
C LEU A 8 -1.81 4.73 0.27
N PHE A 9 -2.94 5.14 -0.33
CA PHE A 9 -3.66 4.38 -1.37
C PHE A 9 -2.83 4.23 -2.65
N VAL A 10 -2.15 5.28 -3.10
CA VAL A 10 -1.26 5.22 -4.28
C VAL A 10 0.04 4.44 -3.98
N ALA A 11 0.57 4.51 -2.75
CA ALA A 11 1.64 3.63 -2.30
C ALA A 11 1.20 2.15 -2.30
N GLN A 12 -0.07 1.86 -2.00
CA GLN A 12 -0.67 0.54 -2.14
C GLN A 12 -0.60 0.04 -3.60
N PHE A 13 -0.88 0.88 -4.61
CA PHE A 13 -0.81 0.46 -6.03
C PHE A 13 0.60 0.45 -6.64
N ILE A 14 1.55 1.18 -6.07
CA ILE A 14 2.94 1.23 -6.58
C ILE A 14 3.86 0.23 -5.85
N LEU A 15 3.52 -0.21 -4.62
CA LEU A 15 4.26 -1.24 -3.86
C LEU A 15 3.60 -2.63 -3.83
N ALA A 16 2.30 -2.78 -4.16
CA ALA A 16 1.65 -4.08 -4.14
C ALA A 16 1.77 -4.82 -5.48
N PRO A 17 2.95 -5.39 -5.75
CA PRO A 17 2.95 -6.83 -6.00
C PRO A 17 3.29 -7.64 -4.74
N TYR A 18 3.70 -6.99 -3.64
CA TYR A 18 4.31 -7.68 -2.49
C TYR A 18 3.60 -7.50 -1.13
N ILE A 19 2.48 -6.75 -1.03
CA ILE A 19 1.82 -6.46 0.26
C ILE A 19 0.28 -6.47 0.17
N ILE A 20 -0.30 -7.44 -0.55
CA ILE A 20 -1.70 -7.85 -0.30
C ILE A 20 -1.64 -9.25 0.30
N LYS A 21 -1.11 -9.33 1.53
CA LYS A 21 -1.45 -10.39 2.48
C LYS A 21 -2.04 -9.66 3.69
N GLY A 22 -3.27 -10.04 4.06
CA GLY A 22 -3.88 -9.68 5.33
C GLY A 22 -4.34 -8.22 5.49
N TYR A 23 -5.49 -7.87 4.91
CA TYR A 23 -6.36 -6.87 5.55
C TYR A 23 -7.78 -7.43 5.63
N GLY A 24 -8.10 -7.94 6.81
CA GLY A 24 -9.42 -8.36 7.23
C GLY A 24 -9.50 -8.19 8.73
N ALA A 25 -9.74 -6.96 9.19
CA ALA A 25 -10.18 -6.73 10.55
C ALA A 25 -11.62 -7.23 10.65
N ASN A 26 -11.85 -8.31 11.39
CA ASN A 26 -13.09 -8.57 12.10
C ASN A 26 -12.74 -9.35 13.38
N LEU A 27 -13.07 -8.71 14.50
CA LEU A 27 -13.28 -9.37 15.79
C LEU A 27 -14.43 -10.36 15.63
N VAL A 28 -14.16 -11.67 15.67
CA VAL A 28 -15.08 -12.68 16.22
C VAL A 28 -14.22 -13.82 16.78
N GLU A 29 -14.45 -14.13 18.05
CA GLU A 29 -14.00 -15.33 18.74
C GLU A 29 -14.51 -16.57 18.01
N ASP A 30 -13.63 -17.50 17.64
CA ASP A 30 -13.70 -18.91 18.04
C ASP A 30 -12.82 -19.79 17.13
N ASN A 31 -12.14 -20.72 17.80
CA ASN A 31 -11.28 -21.76 17.24
C ASN A 31 -11.97 -22.52 16.10
N TYR A 32 -11.25 -22.90 15.04
CA TYR A 32 -11.14 -24.27 14.49
C TYR A 32 -10.11 -24.32 13.32
N GLU A 33 -9.27 -25.35 13.36
CA GLU A 33 -8.38 -25.91 12.30
C GLU A 33 -9.18 -26.27 11.02
N TYR A 34 -8.67 -26.44 9.79
CA TYR A 34 -7.39 -26.39 9.07
C TYR A 34 -7.75 -26.62 7.57
N SER A 35 -6.91 -26.18 6.60
CA SER A 35 -6.61 -26.87 5.31
C SER A 35 -6.31 -25.90 4.17
N GLY A 36 -5.04 -25.84 3.76
CA GLY A 36 -4.72 -25.92 2.33
C GLY A 36 -4.39 -24.64 1.57
N VAL A 37 -3.46 -23.81 2.05
CA VAL A 37 -2.36 -23.11 1.33
C VAL A 37 -1.50 -22.53 2.47
N ASP A 38 -0.17 -22.55 2.37
CA ASP A 38 0.74 -21.95 3.37
C ASP A 38 0.63 -20.40 3.36
N GLN A 39 -0.55 -19.92 3.74
CA GLN A 39 -0.88 -18.51 3.91
C GLN A 39 -0.60 -18.17 5.36
N GLY A 40 0.66 -17.84 5.66
CA GLY A 40 1.03 -17.31 6.97
C GLY A 40 0.02 -16.24 7.41
N ARG A 41 -0.65 -16.49 8.53
CA ARG A 41 -1.59 -15.59 9.16
C ARG A 41 -0.80 -14.50 9.85
N GLU A 42 -1.34 -13.29 9.79
CA GLU A 42 -0.87 -12.17 10.59
C GLU A 42 -2.00 -11.78 11.55
N THR A 43 -1.67 -11.67 12.83
CA THR A 43 -2.56 -11.14 13.86
C THR A 43 -2.23 -9.68 14.09
N VAL A 44 -3.25 -8.85 14.31
CA VAL A 44 -3.09 -7.42 14.60
C VAL A 44 -3.84 -7.12 15.89
N GLU A 45 -3.12 -6.65 16.90
CA GLU A 45 -3.66 -6.32 18.22
C GLU A 45 -3.24 -4.91 18.63
N LYS A 46 -3.96 -4.34 19.60
CA LYS A 46 -3.60 -3.06 20.22
C LYS A 46 -3.20 -3.32 21.67
N ASP A 47 -2.01 -2.88 22.08
CA ASP A 47 -1.56 -3.03 23.47
C ASP A 47 -2.23 -2.02 24.41
N ILE A 48 -1.95 -2.15 25.71
CA ILE A 48 -2.52 -1.28 26.77
C ILE A 48 -2.11 0.20 26.62
N LEU A 49 -1.00 0.48 25.94
CA LEU A 49 -0.52 1.84 25.65
C LEU A 49 -1.10 2.37 24.34
N GLY A 50 -1.82 1.52 23.60
CA GLY A 50 -2.46 1.84 22.35
C GLY A 50 -1.58 1.66 21.12
N ASN A 51 -0.42 1.01 21.25
CA ASN A 51 0.44 0.66 20.12
C ASN A 51 -0.17 -0.50 19.33
N ILE A 52 0.08 -0.54 18.03
CA ILE A 52 -0.36 -1.64 17.17
C ILE A 52 0.75 -2.69 17.15
N ILE A 53 0.41 -3.94 17.46
CA ILE A 53 1.31 -5.08 17.37
C ILE A 53 0.82 -5.98 16.24
N ILE A 54 1.74 -6.37 15.37
CA ILE A 54 1.49 -7.31 14.28
C ILE A 54 2.37 -8.54 14.53
N ARG A 55 1.80 -9.74 14.51
CA ARG A 55 2.57 -10.99 14.64
C ARG A 55 2.25 -11.94 13.50
N ASP A 56 3.26 -12.58 12.93
CA ASP A 56 3.06 -13.63 11.95
C ASP A 56 3.12 -15.04 12.58
N ASP A 57 2.71 -16.05 11.82
CA ASP A 57 2.72 -17.46 12.23
C ASP A 57 4.13 -18.01 12.56
N ASN A 58 5.18 -17.35 12.10
CA ASN A 58 6.56 -17.71 12.43
C ASN A 58 7.02 -17.10 13.76
N GLY A 59 6.14 -16.38 14.45
CA GLY A 59 6.42 -15.68 15.70
C GLY A 59 7.14 -14.35 15.52
N ASN A 60 7.34 -13.87 14.28
CA ASN A 60 7.95 -12.56 14.08
C ASN A 60 6.97 -11.48 14.53
N ARG A 61 7.49 -10.40 15.12
CA ARG A 61 6.68 -9.30 15.66
C ARG A 61 7.09 -7.95 15.08
N LYS A 62 6.09 -7.14 14.75
CA LYS A 62 6.25 -5.71 14.47
C LYS A 62 5.42 -4.89 15.44
N THR A 63 5.97 -3.77 15.89
CA THR A 63 5.30 -2.78 16.73
C THR A 63 5.22 -1.47 15.98
N ILE A 64 4.05 -0.83 16.02
CA ILE A 64 3.82 0.52 15.50
C ILE A 64 3.34 1.37 16.66
N GLU A 65 4.13 2.36 17.03
CA GLU A 65 3.88 3.27 18.14
C GLU A 65 3.99 4.72 17.69
N LYS A 66 3.51 5.65 18.52
CA LYS A 66 3.81 7.08 18.38
C LYS A 66 4.78 7.51 19.46
N ASP A 67 5.82 8.25 19.09
CA ASP A 67 6.70 8.89 20.06
C ASP A 67 6.06 10.14 20.70
N ILE A 68 6.77 10.75 21.65
CA ILE A 68 6.30 11.96 22.37
C ILE A 68 6.10 13.18 21.46
N LEU A 69 6.73 13.21 20.29
CA LEU A 69 6.60 14.27 19.29
C LEU A 69 5.49 13.94 18.28
N GLY A 70 4.85 12.76 18.41
CA GLY A 70 3.80 12.28 17.53
C GLY A 70 4.30 11.60 16.26
N ASN A 71 5.61 11.34 16.14
CA ASN A 71 6.17 10.58 15.01
C ASN A 71 5.77 9.11 15.11
N ILE A 72 5.54 8.46 13.98
CA ILE A 72 5.25 7.03 13.94
C ILE A 72 6.56 6.26 13.92
N ILE A 73 6.72 5.35 14.87
CA ILE A 73 7.87 4.45 14.95
C ILE A 73 7.39 3.03 14.67
N ILE A 74 8.05 2.38 13.72
CA ILE A 74 7.84 0.97 13.40
C ILE A 74 9.12 0.23 13.79
N ARG A 75 8.99 -0.80 14.61
CA ARG A 75 10.12 -1.68 14.99
C ARG A 75 9.77 -3.13 14.71
N ASP A 76 10.74 -3.89 14.23
CA ASP A 76 10.66 -5.34 14.23
C ASP A 76 11.44 -5.96 15.40
N ASP A 77 11.24 -7.25 15.60
CA ASP A 77 11.90 -8.10 16.59
C ASP A 77 13.41 -8.25 16.39
N LYS A 78 13.91 -8.02 15.18
CA LYS A 78 15.34 -7.99 14.84
C LYS A 78 16.00 -6.65 15.17
N GLY A 79 15.24 -5.71 15.71
CA GLY A 79 15.72 -4.39 16.09
C GLY A 79 15.76 -3.39 14.93
N ASN A 80 15.32 -3.75 13.73
CA ASN A 80 15.23 -2.78 12.64
C ASN A 80 14.15 -1.75 12.96
N ARG A 81 14.43 -0.49 12.66
CA ARG A 81 13.52 0.63 12.95
C ARG A 81 13.25 1.47 11.73
N LYS A 82 11.99 1.86 11.55
CA LYS A 82 11.57 2.93 10.65
C LYS A 82 10.87 4.04 11.43
N THR A 83 11.17 5.26 11.05
CA THR A 83 10.54 6.47 11.61
C THR A 83 9.82 7.19 10.49
N ILE A 84 8.59 7.61 10.75
CA ILE A 84 7.80 8.46 9.87
C ILE A 84 7.46 9.71 10.66
N GLU A 85 7.98 10.84 10.22
CA GLU A 85 7.81 12.15 10.85
C GLU A 85 7.33 13.17 9.85
N LYS A 86 6.87 14.33 10.34
CA LYS A 86 6.65 15.52 9.52
C LYS A 86 7.71 16.55 9.83
N ASP A 87 8.28 17.17 8.80
CA ASP A 87 9.16 18.32 8.99
C ASP A 87 8.35 19.61 9.24
N ILE A 88 9.07 20.72 9.47
CA ILE A 88 8.48 22.03 9.73
C ILE A 88 7.67 22.60 8.56
N LEU A 89 7.92 22.13 7.34
CA LEU A 89 7.19 22.51 6.13
C LEU A 89 5.98 21.59 5.89
N GLY A 90 5.80 20.56 6.73
CA GLY A 90 4.73 19.58 6.63
C GLY A 90 5.04 18.41 5.70
N ASN A 91 6.27 18.30 5.18
CA ASN A 91 6.69 17.17 4.35
C ASN A 91 6.81 15.91 5.20
N ILE A 92 6.47 14.76 4.62
CA ILE A 92 6.61 13.47 5.30
C ILE A 92 8.03 12.95 5.07
N ILE A 93 8.74 12.68 6.16
CA ILE A 93 10.07 12.08 6.11
C ILE A 93 9.99 10.66 6.66
N ILE A 94 10.50 9.72 5.89
CA ILE A 94 10.63 8.32 6.28
C ILE A 94 12.12 8.01 6.36
N ARG A 95 12.59 7.52 7.51
CA ARG A 95 13.97 7.09 7.71
C ARG A 95 14.02 5.68 8.24
N ASP A 96 15.02 4.91 7.81
CA ASP A 96 15.39 3.67 8.48
C ASP A 96 16.69 3.83 9.29
N ASP A 97 17.00 2.82 10.07
CA ASP A 97 18.19 2.69 10.92
C ASP A 97 19.50 2.55 10.13
N ARG A 98 19.42 2.21 8.84
CA ARG A 98 20.58 2.12 7.93
C ARG A 98 20.92 3.47 7.28
N GLY A 99 20.20 4.52 7.63
CA GLY A 99 20.38 5.86 7.11
C GLY A 99 19.65 6.14 5.80
N ASN A 100 18.88 5.18 5.26
CA ASN A 100 18.10 5.44 4.06
C ASN A 100 16.97 6.42 4.40
N ARG A 101 16.74 7.39 3.51
CA ARG A 101 15.71 8.42 3.69
C ARG A 101 14.83 8.54 2.47
N LYS A 102 13.53 8.69 2.70
CA LYS A 102 12.55 9.13 1.70
C LYS A 102 11.83 10.38 2.18
N THR A 103 11.60 11.30 1.25
CA THR A 103 10.81 12.52 1.46
C THR A 103 9.60 12.47 0.56
N ILE A 104 8.44 12.83 1.10
CA ILE A 104 7.21 13.05 0.35
C ILE A 104 6.77 14.49 0.61
N GLU A 105 6.73 15.29 -0.44
CA GLU A 105 6.38 16.71 -0.40
C GLU A 105 5.34 17.05 -1.47
N GLU A 106 4.70 18.21 -1.35
CA GLU A 106 3.82 18.77 -2.37
C GLU A 106 4.56 19.96 -3.01
N ASP A 107 4.66 19.99 -4.35
CA ASP A 107 5.25 21.13 -5.06
C ASP A 107 4.28 22.31 -5.15
N ILE A 108 4.75 23.43 -5.70
CA ILE A 108 3.94 24.67 -5.82
C ILE A 108 2.70 24.51 -6.72
N LEU A 109 2.65 23.47 -7.56
CA LEU A 109 1.54 23.15 -8.44
C LEU A 109 0.58 22.14 -7.80
N GLY A 110 0.87 21.66 -6.59
CA GLY A 110 0.08 20.65 -5.90
C GLY A 110 0.44 19.20 -6.27
N ASN A 111 1.55 18.98 -6.99
CA ASN A 111 1.98 17.63 -7.34
C ASN A 111 2.69 16.98 -6.15
N THR A 112 2.50 15.67 -5.98
CA THR A 112 3.24 14.93 -4.95
C THR A 112 4.59 14.52 -5.50
N ILE A 113 5.66 14.91 -4.80
CA ILE A 113 7.03 14.54 -5.12
C ILE A 113 7.53 13.58 -4.06
N ILE A 114 8.06 12.44 -4.51
CA ILE A 114 8.72 11.46 -3.66
C ILE A 114 10.19 11.43 -4.05
N ARG A 115 11.11 11.68 -3.11
CA ARG A 115 12.55 11.58 -3.34
C ARG A 115 13.19 10.61 -2.36
N ASP A 116 14.20 9.88 -2.81
CA ASP A 116 15.11 9.15 -1.92
C ASP A 116 16.47 9.87 -1.77
N ASP A 117 17.27 9.38 -0.85
CA ASP A 117 18.62 9.85 -0.53
C ASP A 117 19.65 9.57 -1.61
N LYS A 118 19.33 8.72 -2.59
CA LYS A 118 20.17 8.42 -3.75
C LYS A 118 19.89 9.36 -4.93
N GLY A 119 18.99 10.32 -4.74
CA GLY A 119 18.60 11.28 -5.75
C GLY A 119 17.52 10.79 -6.72
N ASN A 120 16.96 9.57 -6.52
CA ASN A 120 15.82 9.14 -7.32
C ASN A 120 14.56 9.89 -6.88
N ARG A 121 13.75 10.27 -7.85
CA ARG A 121 12.53 11.02 -7.68
C ARG A 121 11.39 10.40 -8.49
N LYS A 122 10.20 10.51 -7.92
CA LYS A 122 8.92 10.23 -8.56
C LYS A 122 8.01 11.42 -8.41
N THR A 123 7.31 11.75 -9.48
CA THR A 123 6.27 12.79 -9.50
C THR A 123 4.93 12.12 -9.69
N ILE A 124 3.94 12.53 -8.91
CA ILE A 124 2.55 12.13 -9.07
C ILE A 124 1.75 13.41 -9.27
N GLU A 125 1.14 13.55 -10.42
CA GLU A 125 0.38 14.74 -10.83
C GLU A 125 -0.97 14.34 -11.42
N LYS A 126 -1.82 15.35 -11.66
CA LYS A 126 -3.04 15.21 -12.46
C LYS A 126 -2.83 15.85 -13.83
N ASP A 127 -3.22 15.15 -14.89
CA ASP A 127 -3.30 15.76 -16.22
C ASP A 127 -4.56 16.63 -16.35
N ILE A 128 -4.68 17.31 -17.51
CA ILE A 128 -5.81 18.19 -17.82
C ILE A 128 -7.17 17.47 -17.86
N LEU A 129 -7.18 16.14 -18.00
CA LEU A 129 -8.39 15.31 -17.99
C LEU A 129 -8.68 14.73 -16.59
N GLY A 130 -7.84 15.04 -15.59
CA GLY A 130 -7.96 14.54 -14.23
C GLY A 130 -7.38 13.15 -14.01
N ASN A 131 -6.69 12.57 -15.00
CA ASN A 131 -5.99 11.29 -14.84
C ASN A 131 -4.77 11.47 -13.94
N THR A 132 -4.41 10.43 -13.18
CA THR A 132 -3.16 10.47 -12.40
C THR A 132 -2.00 10.07 -13.28
N ILE A 133 -0.97 10.90 -13.34
CA ILE A 133 0.28 10.59 -14.02
C ILE A 133 1.36 10.36 -12.98
N ILE A 134 2.10 9.26 -13.11
CA ILE A 134 3.26 8.96 -12.30
C ILE A 134 4.47 8.92 -13.22
N ARG A 135 5.50 9.72 -12.94
CA ARG A 135 6.77 9.70 -13.67
C ARG A 135 7.94 9.47 -12.73
N ASP A 136 8.96 8.77 -13.20
CA ASP A 136 10.27 8.72 -12.54
C ASP A 136 11.34 9.50 -13.32
N ASP A 137 12.54 9.62 -12.75
CA ASP A 137 13.63 10.38 -13.37
C ASP A 137 14.22 9.74 -14.62
N LYS A 138 13.81 8.51 -14.95
CA LYS A 138 14.22 7.80 -16.17
C LYS A 138 13.17 7.93 -17.26
N ASP A 139 12.25 8.87 -17.10
CA ASP A 139 11.12 9.13 -18.00
C ASP A 139 10.13 7.95 -18.13
N ASN A 140 10.19 6.96 -17.24
CA ASN A 140 9.14 5.94 -17.22
C ASN A 140 7.86 6.59 -16.71
N ARG A 141 6.77 6.39 -17.45
CA ARG A 141 5.47 6.98 -17.15
C ARG A 141 4.42 5.90 -16.94
N LYS A 142 3.58 6.10 -15.92
CA LYS A 142 2.33 5.38 -15.75
C LYS A 142 1.16 6.34 -15.72
N THR A 143 0.09 5.98 -16.40
CA THR A 143 -1.18 6.70 -16.40
C THR A 143 -2.19 5.86 -15.64
N ILE A 144 -2.92 6.49 -14.72
CA ILE A 144 -4.07 5.87 -14.05
C ILE A 144 -5.31 6.66 -14.45
N THR A 145 -6.22 5.99 -15.15
CA THR A 145 -7.47 6.57 -15.65
C THR A 145 -8.67 5.79 -15.10
N LYS A 146 -9.86 6.36 -15.27
CA LYS A 146 -11.12 5.66 -15.12
C LYS A 146 -11.75 5.46 -16.49
N ASP A 147 -12.15 4.24 -16.80
CA ASP A 147 -12.93 3.99 -18.02
C ASP A 147 -14.39 4.43 -17.83
N ILE A 148 -15.19 4.31 -18.90
CA ILE A 148 -16.61 4.68 -18.90
C ILE A 148 -17.48 3.87 -17.92
N PHE A 149 -16.99 2.72 -17.47
CA PHE A 149 -17.66 1.85 -16.51
C PHE A 149 -17.17 2.11 -15.08
N GLY A 150 -16.24 3.05 -14.88
CA GLY A 150 -15.65 3.36 -13.59
C GLY A 150 -14.53 2.41 -13.17
N ASN A 151 -14.07 1.51 -14.04
CA ASN A 151 -12.92 0.65 -13.79
C ASN A 151 -11.64 1.48 -13.77
N THR A 152 -10.68 1.11 -12.94
CA THR A 152 -9.36 1.73 -12.94
C THR A 152 -8.49 1.09 -14.01
N ILE A 153 -7.97 1.90 -14.92
CA ILE A 153 -6.98 1.44 -15.91
C ILE A 153 -5.62 2.02 -15.53
N ILE A 154 -4.62 1.15 -15.47
CA ILE A 154 -3.22 1.53 -15.26
C ILE A 154 -2.47 1.11 -16.52
N GLU A 155 -1.78 2.05 -17.15
CA GLU A 155 -1.02 1.80 -18.37
C GLU A 155 0.35 2.44 -18.27
N ASP A 156 1.39 1.70 -18.66
CA ASP A 156 2.74 2.24 -18.78
C ASP A 156 3.04 2.72 -20.21
N ASP A 157 4.17 3.41 -20.37
CA ASP A 157 4.70 3.91 -21.64
C ASP A 157 5.02 2.82 -22.68
N LYS A 158 5.05 1.55 -22.26
CA LYS A 158 5.30 0.38 -23.11
C LYS A 158 4.01 -0.33 -23.54
N GLY A 159 2.85 0.20 -23.14
CA GLY A 159 1.54 -0.38 -23.43
C GLY A 159 1.15 -1.55 -22.52
N ASN A 160 1.89 -1.80 -21.43
CA ASN A 160 1.45 -2.78 -20.44
C ASN A 160 0.27 -2.21 -19.67
N ARG A 161 -0.86 -2.90 -19.77
CA ARG A 161 -2.12 -2.49 -19.16
C ARG A 161 -2.51 -3.39 -18.00
N THR A 162 -3.03 -2.78 -16.94
CA THR A 162 -3.71 -3.45 -15.84
C THR A 162 -5.08 -2.81 -15.65
N THR A 163 -6.12 -3.64 -15.56
CA THR A 163 -7.49 -3.20 -15.31
C THR A 163 -7.90 -3.69 -13.93
N ILE A 164 -8.41 -2.78 -13.10
CA ILE A 164 -9.00 -3.13 -11.80
C ILE A 164 -10.48 -2.79 -11.86
N LYS A 165 -11.31 -3.81 -11.66
CA LYS A 165 -12.77 -3.71 -11.76
C LYS A 165 -13.44 -4.50 -10.64
N LYS A 166 -14.76 -4.35 -10.53
CA LYS A 166 -15.57 -5.25 -9.71
C LYS A 166 -16.42 -6.15 -10.59
N ASP A 167 -16.56 -7.41 -10.19
CA ASP A 167 -17.55 -8.29 -10.80
C ASP A 167 -18.96 -8.01 -10.27
N ILE A 168 -19.93 -8.76 -10.80
CA ILE A 168 -21.34 -8.65 -10.40
C ILE A 168 -21.61 -9.04 -8.94
N PHE A 169 -20.68 -9.78 -8.31
CA PHE A 169 -20.74 -10.18 -6.91
C PHE A 169 -20.00 -9.19 -6.00
N GLY A 170 -19.40 -8.14 -6.56
CA GLY A 170 -18.64 -7.13 -5.83
C GLY A 170 -17.18 -7.52 -5.53
N ASN A 171 -16.70 -8.64 -6.06
CA ASN A 171 -15.30 -9.06 -5.93
C ASN A 171 -14.40 -8.15 -6.76
N GLU A 172 -13.20 -7.85 -6.26
CA GLU A 172 -12.22 -7.07 -7.01
C GLU A 172 -11.46 -7.98 -7.98
N ILE A 173 -11.43 -7.60 -9.26
CA ILE A 173 -10.70 -8.30 -10.31
C ILE A 173 -9.55 -7.40 -10.77
N ILE A 174 -8.35 -7.98 -10.84
CA ILE A 174 -7.16 -7.38 -11.43
C ILE A 174 -6.80 -8.17 -12.69
N GLU A 175 -6.93 -7.56 -13.86
CA GLU A 175 -6.60 -8.17 -15.15
C GLU A 175 -5.33 -7.54 -15.72
N TYR A 176 -4.40 -8.39 -16.16
CA TYR A 176 -3.17 -7.97 -16.84
C TYR A 176 -3.33 -8.12 -18.35
N GLY A 177 -2.65 -7.27 -19.13
CA GLY A 177 -2.73 -7.28 -20.60
C GLY A 177 -2.28 -8.58 -21.29
N ASN A 178 -1.62 -9.48 -20.56
CA ASN A 178 -1.19 -10.80 -21.04
C ASN A 178 -2.22 -11.92 -20.79
N GLY A 179 -3.43 -11.58 -20.32
CA GLY A 179 -4.51 -12.54 -20.08
C GLY A 179 -4.50 -13.18 -18.69
N HIS A 180 -3.45 -12.96 -17.90
CA HIS A 180 -3.43 -13.37 -16.50
C HIS A 180 -4.26 -12.43 -15.64
N GLY A 181 -4.75 -12.93 -14.50
CA GLY A 181 -5.47 -12.08 -13.57
C GLY A 181 -5.54 -12.62 -12.15
N LYS A 182 -6.14 -11.79 -11.30
CA LYS A 182 -6.43 -12.10 -9.91
C LYS A 182 -7.85 -11.74 -9.55
N ILE A 183 -8.48 -12.56 -8.73
CA ILE A 183 -9.77 -12.27 -8.11
C ILE A 183 -9.56 -12.19 -6.61
N ILE A 184 -9.95 -11.07 -6.02
CA ILE A 184 -9.92 -10.82 -4.58
C ILE A 184 -11.37 -10.81 -4.09
N LYS A 185 -11.73 -11.81 -3.29
CA LYS A 185 -13.09 -12.03 -2.80
C LYS A 185 -13.10 -12.31 -1.30
N LYS A 186 -14.31 -12.36 -0.73
CA LYS A 186 -14.53 -12.84 0.63
C LYS A 186 -15.04 -14.29 0.58
N ASP A 187 -14.47 -15.16 1.41
CA ASP A 187 -15.04 -16.49 1.63
C ASP A 187 -16.29 -16.40 2.53
N ILE A 188 -16.93 -17.56 2.77
CA ILE A 188 -18.11 -17.67 3.62
C ILE A 188 -17.87 -17.26 5.08
N PHE A 189 -16.62 -17.19 5.52
CA PHE A 189 -16.20 -16.79 6.86
C PHE A 189 -15.77 -15.31 6.92
N GLY A 190 -15.79 -14.60 5.79
CA GLY A 190 -15.37 -13.20 5.69
C GLY A 190 -13.85 -12.99 5.53
N ASN A 191 -13.08 -14.05 5.33
CA ASN A 191 -11.65 -13.97 5.04
C ASN A 191 -11.42 -13.49 3.60
N THR A 192 -10.35 -12.72 3.39
CA THR A 192 -9.95 -12.32 2.03
C THR A 192 -9.27 -13.48 1.33
N VAL A 193 -9.81 -13.93 0.21
CA VAL A 193 -9.26 -14.96 -0.67
C VAL A 193 -8.77 -14.32 -1.95
N ILE A 194 -7.60 -14.75 -2.43
CA ILE A 194 -7.01 -14.32 -3.70
C ILE A 194 -6.81 -15.54 -4.59
N GLU A 195 -7.42 -15.53 -5.76
CA GLU A 195 -7.31 -16.59 -6.78
C GLU A 195 -6.65 -16.03 -8.04
N GLU A 196 -5.74 -16.80 -8.65
CA GLU A 196 -5.08 -16.45 -9.91
C GLU A 196 -5.68 -17.25 -11.07
N TYR A 197 -5.67 -16.68 -12.28
CA TYR A 197 -6.06 -17.35 -13.53
C TYR A 197 -5.20 -16.90 -14.72
#